data_AF-A0A3B9QTJ5-F1
#
_entry.id   AF-A0A3B9QTJ5-F1
#
_cell.length_a   1.000
_cell.length_b   1.000
_cell.length_c   1.000
_cell.angle_alpha   90.00
_cell.angle_beta   90.00
_cell.angle_gamma   90.00
#
_symmetry.space_group_name_H-M   'P 1'
#
loop_
_entity.id
_entity.type
_entity.pdbx_description
1 polymer ?
#
loop_
_entity_poly.entity_id
_entity_poly.type
_entity_poly.pdbx_seq_one_letter_code
_entity_poly.pdbx_strand_id
1 'polypeptide(L)'
;METRTPTNELAYLDGFVPSTFDAPHSSLHRSATWIGMGLILVSLAGFGTFVYGFGVNSDTTSPMADDGSMIGIIGLIAGLVLLFAGFFLVHAGRKNYRAYKKASGRVQ
;
A
#
# COMPACT_ATOMS: atom_id res chain seq x y z
N MET A 1 -29.12 7.22 -17.19
CA MET A 1 -29.78 5.95 -17.56
C MET A 1 -28.70 5.04 -18.12
N GLU A 2 -28.55 3.86 -17.54
CA GLU A 2 -27.41 2.94 -17.71
C GLU A 2 -27.61 2.10 -18.97
N THR A 3 -26.71 2.19 -19.94
CA THR A 3 -26.77 1.38 -21.17
C THR A 3 -25.80 0.23 -21.06
N ARG A 4 -26.34 -1.00 -21.00
CA ARG A 4 -25.54 -2.24 -20.98
C ARG A 4 -25.08 -2.61 -22.38
N THR A 5 -23.80 -2.89 -22.54
CA THR A 5 -23.26 -3.54 -23.75
C THR A 5 -23.73 -5.00 -23.85
N PRO A 6 -23.68 -5.63 -25.04
CA PRO A 6 -24.03 -7.05 -25.21
C PRO A 6 -23.17 -8.02 -24.38
N THR A 7 -22.03 -7.56 -23.86
CA THR A 7 -21.12 -8.28 -22.94
C THR A 7 -21.39 -7.97 -21.46
N ASN A 8 -22.48 -7.28 -21.13
CA ASN A 8 -22.88 -6.92 -19.77
C ASN A 8 -21.85 -6.05 -19.02
N GLU A 9 -21.14 -5.18 -19.74
CA GLU A 9 -20.30 -4.12 -19.18
C GLU A 9 -21.04 -2.77 -19.18
N LEU A 10 -20.79 -1.96 -18.15
CA LEU A 10 -21.25 -0.58 -18.04
C LEU A 10 -20.63 0.25 -19.17
N ALA A 11 -21.38 0.52 -20.23
CA ALA A 11 -20.93 1.34 -21.34
C ALA A 11 -21.19 2.81 -21.00
N TYR A 12 -20.13 3.61 -20.93
CA TYR A 12 -20.28 5.05 -20.82
C TYR A 12 -20.80 5.62 -22.14
N LEU A 13 -21.78 6.52 -22.06
CA LEU A 13 -22.22 7.30 -23.22
C LEU A 13 -21.08 8.20 -23.71
N ASP A 14 -20.97 8.34 -25.03
CA ASP A 14 -19.93 9.13 -25.67
C ASP A 14 -20.03 10.60 -25.20
N GLY A 15 -18.96 11.11 -24.59
CA GLY A 15 -18.90 12.45 -23.98
C GLY A 15 -19.06 12.51 -22.46
N PHE A 16 -19.36 11.39 -21.77
CA PHE A 16 -19.33 11.34 -20.31
C PHE A 16 -17.90 11.03 -19.83
N VAL A 17 -17.24 12.00 -19.19
CA VAL A 17 -16.00 11.76 -18.45
C VAL A 17 -16.40 11.33 -17.04
N PRO A 18 -16.36 10.02 -16.69
CA PRO A 18 -16.68 9.60 -15.34
C PRO A 18 -15.70 10.23 -14.35
N SER A 19 -16.22 10.67 -13.20
CA SER A 19 -15.39 11.02 -12.05
C SER A 19 -14.42 9.87 -11.76
N THR A 20 -13.16 10.17 -11.46
CA THR A 20 -12.15 9.18 -11.06
C THR A 20 -12.63 8.32 -9.87
N PHE A 21 -13.64 8.79 -9.13
CA PHE A 21 -14.29 8.07 -8.03
C PHE A 21 -15.27 6.97 -8.51
N ASP A 22 -16.07 7.23 -9.54
CA ASP A 22 -17.15 6.33 -10.04
C ASP A 22 -16.70 5.40 -11.17
N ALA A 23 -15.44 5.49 -11.59
CA ALA A 23 -14.95 4.65 -12.67
C ALA A 23 -14.74 3.20 -12.18
N PRO A 24 -15.27 2.15 -12.84
CA PRO A 24 -15.11 0.75 -12.44
C PRO A 24 -13.65 0.28 -12.40
N HIS A 25 -12.75 1.04 -13.01
CA HIS A 25 -11.29 0.83 -12.98
C HIS A 25 -10.56 1.71 -11.95
N SER A 26 -11.28 2.42 -11.07
CA SER A 26 -10.69 3.27 -10.04
C SER A 26 -9.90 2.44 -9.03
N SER A 27 -8.63 2.80 -8.82
CA SER A 27 -7.77 2.21 -7.79
C SER A 27 -8.27 2.47 -6.37
N LEU A 28 -9.30 3.31 -6.21
CA LEU A 28 -9.91 3.71 -4.95
C LEU A 28 -10.81 2.61 -4.34
N HIS A 29 -11.43 1.77 -5.18
CA HIS A 29 -12.30 0.66 -4.75
C HIS A 29 -11.56 -0.68 -4.53
N ARG A 30 -10.26 -0.74 -4.83
CA ARG A 30 -9.53 -2.00 -4.78
C ARG A 30 -8.94 -2.17 -3.38
N SER A 31 -9.57 -2.98 -2.54
CA SER A 31 -9.15 -3.27 -1.14
C SER A 31 -7.65 -3.55 -0.97
N ALA A 32 -7.00 -4.13 -1.99
CA ALA A 32 -5.56 -4.37 -2.01
C ALA A 32 -4.68 -3.09 -1.90
N THR A 33 -5.10 -1.95 -2.49
CA THR A 33 -4.33 -0.69 -2.38
C THR A 33 -4.47 -0.08 -0.98
N TRP A 34 -5.65 -0.22 -0.37
CA TRP A 34 -5.90 0.17 1.03
C TRP A 34 -5.08 -0.66 2.01
N ILE A 35 -5.04 -1.98 1.84
CA ILE A 35 -4.22 -2.87 2.67
C ILE A 35 -2.73 -2.55 2.49
N GLY A 36 -2.30 -2.27 1.25
CA GLY A 36 -0.93 -1.85 0.97
C GLY A 36 -0.54 -0.53 1.66
N MET A 37 -1.41 0.49 1.61
CA MET A 37 -1.16 1.75 2.33
C MET A 37 -1.21 1.57 3.85
N GLY A 38 -2.11 0.72 4.37
CA GLY A 38 -2.15 0.35 5.78
C GLY A 38 -0.86 -0.31 6.25
N LEU A 39 -0.31 -1.26 5.48
CA LEU A 39 0.97 -1.90 5.80
C LEU A 39 2.15 -0.92 5.82
N ILE A 40 2.16 0.05 4.89
CA ILE A 40 3.17 1.12 4.89
C ILE A 40 3.04 1.98 6.16
N LEU A 41 1.82 2.31 6.60
CA LEU A 41 1.63 3.05 7.86
C LEU A 41 2.07 2.26 9.09
N VAL A 42 1.74 0.95 9.14
CA VAL A 42 2.15 0.08 10.26
C VAL A 42 3.68 -0.08 10.30
N SER A 43 4.38 -0.02 9.17
CA SER A 43 5.84 -0.07 9.14
C SER A 43 6.51 1.02 9.99
N LEU A 44 5.85 2.18 10.15
CA LEU A 44 6.34 3.28 10.98
C LEU A 44 6.43 2.90 12.46
N ALA A 45 5.54 2.04 12.95
CA ALA A 45 5.62 1.53 14.31
C ALA A 45 6.88 0.67 14.52
N GLY A 46 7.26 -0.15 13.53
CA GLY A 46 8.51 -0.91 13.55
C GLY A 46 9.74 -0.01 13.57
N PHE A 47 9.75 1.07 12.76
CA PHE A 47 10.81 2.07 12.82
C PHE A 47 10.87 2.82 14.16
N GLY A 48 9.73 3.08 14.79
CA GLY A 48 9.67 3.64 16.14
C GLY A 48 10.31 2.72 17.18
N THR A 49 10.03 1.42 17.12
CA THR A 49 10.69 0.41 17.97
C THR A 49 12.19 0.33 17.72
N PHE A 50 12.62 0.47 16.46
CA PHE A 50 14.05 0.56 16.11
C PHE A 50 14.73 1.75 16.79
N VAL A 51 14.16 2.96 16.65
CA VAL A 51 14.72 4.17 17.26
C VAL A 51 14.76 4.06 18.78
N TYR A 52 13.70 3.52 19.39
CA TYR A 52 13.65 3.28 20.82
C TYR A 52 14.75 2.31 21.27
N GLY A 53 14.87 1.14 20.64
CA GLY A 53 15.86 0.12 21.04
C GLY A 53 17.30 0.64 21.00
N PHE A 54 17.67 1.37 19.94
CA PHE A 54 19.00 1.98 19.86
C PHE A 54 19.20 3.16 20.83
N GLY A 55 18.15 3.93 21.10
CA GLY A 55 18.20 4.99 22.12
C GLY A 55 18.46 4.44 23.52
N VAL A 56 17.74 3.38 23.90
CA VAL A 56 17.88 2.70 25.19
C VAL A 56 19.25 2.01 25.30
N ASN A 57 19.77 1.42 24.22
CA ASN A 57 21.10 0.82 24.21
C ASN A 57 22.24 1.84 24.47
N SER A 58 22.01 3.11 24.12
CA SER A 58 22.99 4.18 24.37
C SER A 58 22.96 4.75 25.78
N ASP A 59 21.92 4.44 26.57
CA ASP A 59 21.76 4.91 27.94
C ASP A 59 21.94 3.75 28.94
N THR A 60 23.06 3.76 29.64
CA THR A 60 23.42 2.77 30.68
C THR A 60 22.53 2.82 31.92
N THR A 61 21.68 3.85 32.06
CA THR A 61 20.75 4.01 33.19
C THR A 61 19.43 3.28 32.95
N SER A 62 19.15 2.95 31.70
CA SER A 62 17.88 2.34 31.33
C SER A 62 17.83 0.87 31.76
N PRO A 63 16.72 0.38 32.35
CA PRO A 63 16.59 -1.02 32.75
C PRO A 63 16.68 -2.02 31.59
N MET A 64 16.54 -1.53 30.35
CA MET A 64 16.56 -2.31 29.11
C MET A 64 17.82 -2.06 28.29
N ALA A 65 18.87 -1.46 28.86
CA ALA A 65 20.11 -1.12 28.16
C ALA A 65 20.77 -2.35 27.48
N ASP A 66 20.81 -3.47 28.20
CA ASP A 66 21.41 -4.73 27.74
C ASP A 66 20.65 -5.31 26.52
N ASP A 67 19.32 -5.23 26.54
CA ASP A 67 18.45 -5.74 25.47
C ASP A 67 18.13 -4.71 24.37
N GLY A 68 18.55 -3.45 24.53
CA GLY A 68 18.19 -2.36 23.63
C GLY A 68 18.60 -2.64 22.18
N SER A 69 19.78 -3.23 21.97
CA SER A 69 20.25 -3.64 20.65
C SER A 69 19.34 -4.68 19.99
N MET A 70 18.85 -5.67 20.75
CA MET A 70 17.94 -6.69 20.27
C MET A 70 16.57 -6.11 19.93
N ILE A 71 16.02 -5.24 20.79
CA ILE A 71 14.76 -4.53 20.55
C ILE A 71 14.86 -3.68 19.27
N GLY A 72 15.98 -2.99 19.11
CA GLY A 72 16.26 -2.16 17.94
C GLY A 72 16.27 -2.96 16.63
N ILE A 73 16.97 -4.09 16.63
CA ILE A 73 17.07 -4.99 15.46
C ILE A 73 15.70 -5.59 15.09
N ILE A 74 14.93 -6.04 16.09
CA ILE A 74 13.57 -6.58 15.85
C ILE A 74 12.67 -5.51 15.23
N GLY A 75 12.71 -4.29 15.77
CA GLY A 75 11.97 -3.15 15.22
C GLY A 75 12.35 -2.86 13.77
N LEU A 76 13.65 -2.87 13.46
CA LEU A 76 14.16 -2.63 12.11
C LEU A 76 13.65 -3.68 11.13
N ILE A 77 13.77 -4.97 11.49
CA ILE A 77 13.34 -6.08 10.65
C ILE A 77 11.82 -6.00 10.42
N ALA A 78 11.03 -5.80 11.48
CA ALA A 78 9.58 -5.67 11.37
C ALA A 78 9.19 -4.47 10.48
N GLY A 79 9.82 -3.32 10.67
CA GLY A 79 9.61 -2.12 9.86
C GLY A 79 9.91 -2.35 8.38
N LEU A 80 11.08 -2.93 8.06
CA LEU A 80 11.46 -3.21 6.68
C LEU A 80 10.53 -4.24 6.03
N VAL A 81 10.22 -5.35 6.71
CA VAL A 81 9.33 -6.39 6.18
C VAL A 81 7.95 -5.82 5.85
N LEU A 82 7.36 -5.03 6.75
CA LEU A 82 6.05 -4.42 6.53
C LEU A 82 6.09 -3.35 5.43
N LEU A 83 7.15 -2.55 5.37
CA LEU A 83 7.33 -1.54 4.33
C LEU A 83 7.43 -2.20 2.95
N PHE A 84 8.30 -3.21 2.79
CA PHE A 84 8.47 -3.92 1.52
C PHE A 84 7.23 -4.73 1.15
N ALA A 85 6.58 -5.39 2.12
CA ALA A 85 5.32 -6.09 1.89
C ALA A 85 4.21 -5.11 1.42
N GLY A 86 4.11 -3.94 2.06
CA GLY A 86 3.17 -2.88 1.67
C GLY A 86 3.46 -2.35 0.26
N PHE A 87 4.72 -2.05 -0.05
CA PHE A 87 5.13 -1.60 -1.39
C PHE A 87 4.87 -2.66 -2.46
N PHE A 88 5.14 -3.92 -2.15
CA PHE A 88 4.86 -5.05 -3.03
C PHE A 88 3.36 -5.22 -3.26
N LEU A 89 2.53 -5.11 -2.22
CA LEU A 89 1.07 -5.19 -2.35
C LEU A 89 0.51 -4.05 -3.21
N VAL A 90 1.00 -2.82 -3.02
CA VAL A 90 0.62 -1.67 -3.85
C VAL A 90 1.06 -1.89 -5.30
N HIS A 91 2.27 -2.40 -5.51
CA HIS A 91 2.79 -2.68 -6.85
C HIS A 91 1.99 -3.80 -7.55
N ALA A 92 1.69 -4.89 -6.85
CA ALA A 92 0.86 -5.99 -7.33
C ALA A 92 -0.59 -5.54 -7.62
N GLY A 93 -1.17 -4.69 -6.76
CA GLY A 93 -2.49 -4.09 -6.97
C GLY A 93 -2.57 -3.24 -8.24
N ARG A 94 -1.43 -2.66 -8.67
CA ARG A 94 -1.28 -1.90 -9.93
C ARG A 94 -1.05 -2.77 -11.18
N LYS A 95 -0.76 -4.07 -11.04
CA LYS A 95 -0.53 -4.98 -12.19
C LYS A 95 -1.75 -5.05 -13.12
N ASN A 96 -2.96 -5.01 -12.57
CA ASN A 96 -4.19 -5.05 -13.37
C ASN A 96 -4.48 -3.73 -14.10
N TYR A 97 -3.97 -2.57 -13.62
CA TYR A 97 -4.04 -1.31 -14.39
C TYR A 97 -3.14 -1.37 -15.63
N ARG A 98 -1.97 -2.02 -15.52
CA ARG A 98 -1.10 -2.30 -16.67
C ARG A 98 -1.73 -3.29 -17.65
N ALA A 99 -2.47 -4.29 -17.17
CA ALA A 99 -3.25 -5.20 -18.01
C ALA A 99 -4.39 -4.47 -18.74
N TYR A 100 -5.08 -3.56 -18.05
CA TYR A 100 -6.12 -2.71 -18.66
C TYR A 100 -5.54 -1.76 -19.71
N LYS A 101 -4.40 -1.08 -19.44
CA LYS A 101 -3.69 -0.25 -20.42
C LYS A 101 -3.23 -1.05 -21.65
N LYS A 102 -2.84 -2.31 -21.46
CA LYS A 102 -2.46 -3.22 -22.56
C LYS A 102 -3.66 -3.69 -23.37
N ALA A 103 -4.82 -3.91 -22.72
CA ALA A 103 -6.04 -4.37 -23.36
C ALA A 103 -6.80 -3.24 -24.08
N SER A 104 -6.77 -2.01 -23.57
CA SER A 104 -7.59 -0.92 -24.09
C SER A 104 -6.91 -0.07 -25.18
N GLY A 105 -5.58 -0.15 -25.36
CA GLY A 105 -4.84 0.58 -26.41
C GLY A 105 -4.93 2.11 -26.37
N ARG A 106 -5.80 2.67 -25.53
CA ARG A 106 -6.01 4.11 -25.37
C ARG A 106 -5.12 4.62 -24.25
N VAL A 107 -3.98 5.15 -24.69
CA VAL A 107 -3.32 6.26 -24.01
C VAL A 107 -4.30 7.43 -24.00
N GLN A 108 -4.91 7.65 -22.85
CA GLN A 108 -5.42 8.95 -22.43
C GLN A 108 -4.75 9.29 -21.11
#